data_AF-A0A955Y2K3-F1
#
_entry.id   AF-A0A955Y2K3-F1
#
_cell.length_a   1.000
_cell.length_b   1.000
_cell.length_c   1.000
_cell.angle_alpha   90.00
_cell.angle_beta   90.00
_cell.angle_gamma   90.00
#
_symmetry.space_group_name_H-M   'P 1'
#
loop_
_entity.id
_entity.type
_entity.pdbx_description
1 polymer ?
#
loop_
_entity_poly.entity_id
_entity_poly.type
_entity_poly.pdbx_seq_one_letter_code
_entity_poly.pdbx_strand_id
1 'polypeptide(L)'
;MSNTFPPDEYLTSDEVDTLHGVLSEQLNGLLKQSKEALHDLTDVRAADADALDLAVSESNRDFSLRLADRERRLMSKIRHALARIQEGEYGVCESCGAAITYKRLLARPVATLCIDCKTEAEQLERRKQVF
;
A
#
# COMPACT_ATOMS: atom_id res chain seq x y z
N MET A 1 30.23 -9.92 -8.51
CA MET A 1 30.18 -8.93 -7.41
C MET A 1 29.33 -9.54 -6.31
N SER A 2 29.97 -10.25 -5.39
CA SER A 2 29.31 -10.96 -4.29
C SER A 2 28.98 -9.97 -3.18
N ASN A 3 27.76 -9.44 -3.19
CA ASN A 3 27.25 -8.67 -2.06
C ASN A 3 26.80 -9.66 -0.99
N THR A 4 27.76 -10.21 -0.23
CA THR A 4 27.48 -10.94 1.00
C THR A 4 27.07 -9.92 2.06
N PHE A 5 25.75 -9.69 2.16
CA PHE A 5 25.15 -8.91 3.24
C PHE A 5 25.41 -9.60 4.59
N PRO A 6 25.71 -8.83 5.66
CA PRO A 6 25.89 -9.40 6.98
C PRO A 6 24.61 -10.11 7.45
N PRO A 7 24.72 -11.28 8.08
CA PRO A 7 23.56 -12.04 8.56
C PRO A 7 22.73 -11.32 9.64
N ASP A 8 23.28 -10.27 10.26
CA ASP A 8 22.67 -9.47 11.33
C ASP A 8 21.61 -8.44 10.82
N GLU A 9 21.45 -8.29 9.51
CA GLU A 9 20.45 -7.38 8.92
C GLU A 9 19.17 -8.07 8.42
N TYR A 10 19.10 -9.40 8.55
CA TYR A 10 17.89 -10.15 8.18
C TYR A 10 16.86 -10.13 9.31
N LEU A 11 15.59 -10.10 8.92
CA LEU A 11 14.48 -10.11 9.88
C LEU A 11 14.47 -11.41 10.67
N THR A 12 14.25 -11.28 11.97
CA THR A 12 13.95 -12.42 12.83
C THR A 12 12.51 -12.90 12.63
N SER A 13 12.22 -14.15 12.99
CA SER A 13 10.84 -14.70 12.90
C SER A 13 9.84 -13.82 13.68
N ASP A 14 10.24 -13.37 14.87
CA ASP A 14 9.39 -12.53 15.73
C ASP A 14 9.06 -11.18 15.06
N GLU A 15 10.05 -10.55 14.42
CA GLU A 15 9.84 -9.31 13.68
C GLU A 15 8.91 -9.50 12.47
N VAL A 16 9.05 -10.62 11.74
CA VAL A 16 8.15 -10.96 10.63
C VAL A 16 6.73 -11.15 11.14
N ASP A 17 6.53 -11.85 12.26
CA ASP A 17 5.21 -12.09 12.86
C ASP A 17 4.54 -10.77 13.30
N THR A 18 5.31 -9.84 13.89
CA THR A 18 4.77 -8.52 14.24
C THR A 18 4.31 -7.75 13.00
N LEU A 19 5.11 -7.74 11.93
CA LEU A 19 4.78 -7.03 10.68
C LEU A 19 3.62 -7.71 9.94
N HIS A 20 3.53 -9.03 9.99
CA HIS A 20 2.39 -9.79 9.47
C HIS A 20 1.09 -9.39 10.18
N GLY A 21 1.11 -9.25 11.51
CA GLY A 21 -0.02 -8.77 12.30
C GLY A 21 -0.49 -7.38 11.85
N VAL A 22 0.45 -6.44 11.73
CA VAL A 22 0.17 -5.07 11.28
C VAL A 22 -0.45 -5.05 9.86
N LEU A 23 0.12 -5.79 8.92
CA LEU A 23 -0.38 -5.88 7.55
C LEU A 23 -1.78 -6.50 7.48
N SER A 24 -2.02 -7.55 8.26
CA SER A 24 -3.31 -8.23 8.33
C SER A 24 -4.40 -7.33 8.91
N GLU A 25 -4.10 -6.60 9.98
CA GLU A 25 -5.02 -5.62 10.57
C GLU A 25 -5.35 -4.50 9.59
N GLN A 26 -4.34 -3.94 8.92
CA GLN A 26 -4.54 -2.91 7.89
C GLN A 26 -5.43 -3.42 6.73
N LEU A 27 -5.21 -4.64 6.25
CA LEU A 27 -6.01 -5.23 5.18
C LEU A 27 -7.48 -5.39 5.61
N ASN A 28 -7.71 -5.91 6.81
CA ASN A 28 -9.05 -6.10 7.36
C ASN A 28 -9.77 -4.76 7.56
N GLY A 29 -9.06 -3.73 8.03
CA GLY A 29 -9.59 -2.36 8.14
C GLY A 29 -10.05 -1.80 6.79
N LEU A 30 -9.23 -1.93 5.75
CA LEU A 30 -9.59 -1.47 4.40
C LEU A 30 -10.76 -2.26 3.80
N LEU A 31 -10.81 -3.58 4.02
CA LEU A 31 -11.94 -4.41 3.58
C LEU A 31 -13.25 -4.00 4.24
N LYS A 32 -13.21 -3.69 5.54
CA LYS A 32 -14.38 -3.21 6.29
C LYS A 32 -14.87 -1.87 5.75
N GLN A 33 -13.97 -0.89 5.59
CA GLN A 33 -14.29 0.43 5.03
C GLN A 33 -14.89 0.31 3.62
N SER A 34 -14.31 -0.53 2.77
CA SER A 34 -14.85 -0.76 1.42
C SER A 34 -16.25 -1.36 1.44
N LYS A 35 -16.55 -2.25 2.40
CA LYS A 35 -17.89 -2.84 2.55
C LYS A 35 -18.92 -1.81 3.04
N GLU A 36 -18.53 -0.95 3.97
CA GLU A 36 -19.37 0.15 4.48
C GLU A 36 -19.68 1.16 3.36
N ALA A 37 -18.67 1.59 2.60
CA ALA A 37 -18.86 2.52 1.48
C ALA A 37 -19.81 1.98 0.40
N LEU A 38 -19.84 0.67 0.15
CA LEU A 38 -20.81 0.05 -0.77
C LEU A 38 -22.24 0.11 -0.23
N HIS A 39 -22.42 -0.03 1.09
CA HIS A 39 -23.73 0.07 1.73
C HIS A 39 -24.29 1.51 1.62
N ASP A 40 -23.46 2.51 1.89
CA ASP A 40 -23.86 3.91 1.81
C ASP A 40 -24.28 4.33 0.40
N LEU A 41 -23.61 3.81 -0.64
CA LEU A 41 -23.97 4.07 -2.04
C LEU A 41 -25.33 3.47 -2.44
N THR A 42 -25.78 2.39 -1.79
CA THR A 42 -27.07 1.76 -2.09
C THR A 42 -28.27 2.47 -1.47
N ASP A 43 -28.07 3.25 -0.40
CA ASP A 43 -29.13 3.98 0.31
C ASP A 43 -29.45 5.36 -0.31
N VAL A 44 -28.57 5.91 -1.15
CA VAL A 44 -28.80 7.19 -1.84
C VAL A 44 -29.59 6.96 -3.14
N ARG A 45 -30.88 6.65 -3.04
CA ARG A 45 -31.83 6.78 -4.17
C ARG A 45 -32.62 8.09 -4.00
N ALA A 46 -32.36 9.00 -4.93
CA ALA A 46 -32.79 10.38 -4.95
C ALA A 46 -34.31 10.58 -4.96
N ALA A 47 -34.76 11.47 -4.07
CA ALA A 47 -35.94 12.29 -4.31
C ALA A 47 -35.51 13.75 -4.10
N ASP A 48 -35.63 14.56 -5.15
CA ASP A 48 -35.51 16.03 -5.17
C ASP A 48 -34.15 16.67 -4.83
N ALA A 49 -33.15 16.47 -5.71
CA ALA A 49 -31.90 17.25 -5.69
C ALA A 49 -31.93 18.40 -6.72
N ASP A 50 -31.57 19.61 -6.32
CA ASP A 50 -31.48 20.76 -7.24
C ASP A 50 -30.14 20.80 -8.04
N ALA A 51 -29.96 21.79 -8.91
CA ALA A 51 -28.76 21.89 -9.73
C ALA A 51 -27.46 22.09 -8.93
N LEU A 52 -27.54 22.74 -7.75
CA LEU A 52 -26.39 22.90 -6.86
C LEU A 52 -26.10 21.58 -6.14
N ASP A 53 -27.14 20.88 -5.68
CA ASP A 53 -27.01 19.56 -5.06
C ASP A 53 -26.38 18.55 -6.01
N LEU A 54 -26.79 18.56 -7.28
CA LEU A 54 -26.22 17.71 -8.32
C LEU A 54 -24.72 17.99 -8.52
N ALA A 55 -24.33 19.26 -8.67
CA ALA A 55 -22.93 19.64 -8.85
C ALA A 55 -22.07 19.26 -7.63
N VAL A 56 -22.60 19.42 -6.42
CA VAL A 56 -21.92 18.99 -5.19
C VAL A 56 -21.81 17.47 -5.13
N SER A 57 -22.87 16.74 -5.45
CA SER A 57 -22.87 15.26 -5.45
C SER A 57 -21.87 14.67 -6.46
N GLU A 58 -21.74 15.29 -7.64
CA GLU A 58 -20.82 14.84 -8.69
C GLU A 58 -19.36 15.05 -8.27
N SER A 59 -19.03 16.21 -7.71
CA SER A 59 -17.67 16.49 -7.22
C SER A 59 -17.27 15.58 -6.06
N ASN A 60 -18.20 15.32 -5.13
CA ASN A 60 -18.02 14.35 -4.05
C ASN A 60 -17.81 12.94 -4.60
N ARG A 61 -18.56 12.54 -5.63
CA ARG A 61 -18.40 11.25 -6.28
C ARG A 61 -17.04 11.09 -6.96
N ASP A 62 -16.55 12.10 -7.69
CA ASP A 62 -15.19 12.05 -8.28
C ASP A 62 -14.12 11.92 -7.20
N PHE A 63 -14.25 12.65 -6.09
CA PHE A 63 -13.35 12.53 -4.96
C PHE A 63 -13.36 11.11 -4.35
N SER A 64 -14.54 10.55 -4.09
CA SER A 64 -14.70 9.19 -3.56
C SER A 64 -14.11 8.14 -4.49
N LEU A 65 -14.29 8.28 -5.81
CA LEU A 65 -13.70 7.36 -6.79
C LEU A 65 -12.16 7.39 -6.76
N ARG A 66 -11.55 8.57 -6.65
CA ARG A 66 -10.09 8.71 -6.54
C ARG A 66 -9.55 8.13 -5.24
N LEU A 67 -10.30 8.29 -4.14
CA LEU A 67 -9.94 7.69 -2.85
C LEU A 67 -10.00 6.17 -2.91
N ALA A 68 -11.09 5.62 -3.45
CA ALA A 68 -11.27 4.18 -3.62
C ALA A 68 -10.17 3.54 -4.50
N ASP A 69 -9.72 4.22 -5.56
CA ASP A 69 -8.59 3.74 -6.37
C ASP A 69 -7.28 3.68 -5.57
N ARG A 70 -7.01 4.69 -4.71
CA ARG A 70 -5.84 4.68 -3.83
C ARG A 70 -5.88 3.55 -2.81
N GLU A 71 -7.03 3.33 -2.18
CA GLU A 71 -7.25 2.24 -1.23
C GLU A 71 -7.08 0.88 -1.90
N ARG A 72 -7.69 0.68 -3.07
CA ARG A 72 -7.53 -0.54 -3.87
C ARG A 72 -6.06 -0.84 -4.16
N ARG A 73 -5.29 0.17 -4.60
CA ARG A 73 -3.85 0.03 -4.86
C ARG A 73 -3.08 -0.32 -3.58
N LEU A 74 -3.42 0.29 -2.45
CA LEU A 74 -2.82 -0.03 -1.16
C LEU A 74 -3.12 -1.47 -0.74
N MET A 75 -4.38 -1.92 -0.83
CA MET A 75 -4.76 -3.31 -0.55
C MET A 75 -3.99 -4.30 -1.41
N SER A 76 -3.76 -3.98 -2.68
CA SER A 76 -2.94 -4.81 -3.57
C SER A 76 -1.51 -4.93 -3.07
N LYS A 77 -0.90 -3.84 -2.58
CA LYS A 77 0.45 -3.85 -2.01
C LYS A 77 0.52 -4.62 -0.70
N ILE A 78 -0.50 -4.52 0.15
CA ILE A 78 -0.57 -5.28 1.40
C ILE A 78 -0.67 -6.78 1.12
N ARG A 79 -1.56 -7.19 0.20
CA ARG A 79 -1.66 -8.59 -0.21
C ARG A 79 -0.36 -9.14 -0.79
N HIS A 80 0.34 -8.33 -1.59
CA HIS A 80 1.65 -8.69 -2.10
C HIS A 80 2.68 -8.89 -0.98
N ALA A 81 2.75 -7.97 -0.01
CA ALA A 81 3.62 -8.11 1.15
C ALA A 81 3.32 -9.37 1.98
N LEU A 82 2.03 -9.68 2.21
CA LEU A 82 1.61 -10.90 2.90
C LEU A 82 1.99 -12.17 2.14
N ALA A 83 1.85 -12.18 0.81
CA ALA A 83 2.29 -13.31 -0.02
C ALA A 83 3.79 -13.54 0.11
N ARG A 84 4.60 -12.48 0.09
CA ARG A 84 6.05 -12.58 0.28
C ARG A 84 6.46 -13.07 1.67
N ILE A 85 5.66 -12.81 2.70
CA ILE A 85 5.86 -13.40 4.03
C ILE A 85 5.67 -14.91 3.96
N GLN A 86 4.62 -15.38 3.27
CA GLN A 86 4.36 -16.82 3.10
C GLN A 86 5.44 -17.53 2.27
N GLU A 87 6.01 -16.84 1.28
CA GLU A 87 7.10 -17.33 0.43
C GLU A 87 8.47 -17.29 1.13
N GLY A 88 8.59 -16.61 2.28
CA GLY A 88 9.86 -16.45 3.00
C GLY A 88 10.80 -15.41 2.38
N GLU A 89 10.31 -14.59 1.45
CA GLU A 89 11.09 -13.56 0.77
C GLU A 89 10.89 -12.16 1.36
N TYR A 90 10.05 -12.02 2.39
CA TYR A 90 9.77 -10.73 3.00
C TYR A 90 11.01 -10.12 3.65
N GLY A 91 11.16 -8.80 3.52
CA GLY A 91 12.36 -8.10 3.95
C GLY A 91 13.52 -8.15 2.97
N VAL A 92 13.32 -8.65 1.75
CA VAL A 92 14.33 -8.61 0.68
C VAL A 92 13.90 -7.63 -0.42
N CYS A 93 14.84 -6.85 -0.94
CA CYS A 93 14.60 -5.92 -2.05
C CYS A 93 14.38 -6.66 -3.37
N GLU A 94 13.28 -6.39 -4.06
CA GLU A 94 12.95 -7.03 -5.35
C GLU A 94 13.90 -6.63 -6.49
N SER A 95 14.59 -5.49 -6.38
CA SER A 95 15.45 -4.99 -7.44
C SER A 95 16.90 -5.45 -7.33
N CYS A 96 17.43 -5.56 -6.11
CA CYS A 96 18.86 -5.83 -5.90
C CYS A 96 19.13 -7.01 -4.96
N GLY A 97 18.09 -7.61 -4.35
CA GLY A 97 18.24 -8.72 -3.40
C GLY A 97 18.81 -8.32 -2.03
N ALA A 98 19.04 -7.03 -1.77
CA ALA A 98 19.53 -6.57 -0.47
C ALA A 98 18.46 -6.68 0.63
N ALA A 99 18.89 -6.87 1.88
CA ALA A 99 17.98 -6.83 3.02
C ALA A 99 17.35 -5.44 3.19
N ILE A 100 16.09 -5.41 3.59
CA ILE A 100 15.34 -4.21 3.97
C ILE A 100 15.33 -4.16 5.49
N THR A 101 15.90 -3.10 6.04
CA THR A 101 15.99 -2.93 7.49
C THR A 101 14.63 -2.96 8.18
N TYR A 102 14.57 -3.60 9.35
CA TYR A 102 13.35 -3.67 10.16
C TYR A 102 12.75 -2.29 10.45
N LYS A 103 13.57 -1.29 10.78
CA LYS A 103 13.14 0.11 11.00
C LYS A 103 12.35 0.68 9.82
N ARG A 104 12.73 0.32 8.59
CA ARG A 104 12.06 0.77 7.38
C ARG A 104 10.72 0.07 7.17
N LEU A 105 10.64 -1.23 7.47
CA LEU A 105 9.39 -1.98 7.40
C LEU A 105 8.43 -1.60 8.53
N LEU A 106 8.93 -1.25 9.72
CA LEU A 106 8.13 -0.65 10.78
C LEU A 106 7.48 0.66 10.33
N ALA A 107 8.23 1.52 9.65
CA ALA A 107 7.68 2.78 9.12
C ALA A 107 6.74 2.55 7.93
N ARG A 108 7.04 1.56 7.07
CA ARG A 108 6.24 1.24 5.89
C ARG A 108 6.34 -0.26 5.55
N PRO A 109 5.41 -1.09 6.06
CA PRO A 109 5.51 -2.55 5.94
C PRO A 109 5.24 -3.08 4.53
N VAL A 110 4.62 -2.26 3.67
CA VAL A 110 4.37 -2.58 2.25
C VAL A 110 5.57 -2.26 1.33
N ALA A 111 6.72 -1.90 1.88
CA ALA A 111 7.89 -1.53 1.08
C ALA A 111 8.59 -2.77 0.49
N THR A 112 8.73 -2.81 -0.84
CA THR A 112 9.33 -3.96 -1.57
C THR A 112 10.76 -3.72 -2.06
N LEU A 113 11.22 -2.47 -2.06
CA LEU A 113 12.56 -2.06 -2.52
C LEU A 113 13.39 -1.60 -1.33
N CYS A 114 14.72 -1.68 -1.33
CA CYS A 114 15.60 -1.03 -0.35
C CYS A 114 15.59 0.52 -0.50
N ILE A 115 16.24 1.25 0.41
CA ILE A 115 16.24 2.72 0.38
C ILE A 115 16.94 3.27 -0.87
N ASP A 116 18.04 2.64 -1.29
CA ASP A 116 18.82 3.07 -2.45
C ASP A 116 18.04 2.87 -3.74
N CYS A 117 17.53 1.65 -3.99
CA CYS A 117 16.70 1.37 -5.15
C CYS A 117 15.42 2.22 -5.18
N LYS A 118 14.84 2.53 -4.01
CA LYS A 118 13.67 3.41 -3.96
C LYS A 118 14.04 4.86 -4.34
N THR A 119 15.21 5.33 -3.90
CA THR A 119 15.71 6.67 -4.23
C THR A 119 15.99 6.80 -5.72
N GLU A 120 16.61 5.79 -6.34
CA GLU A 120 16.85 5.74 -7.78
C GLU A 120 15.56 5.74 -8.59
N ALA A 121 14.57 4.93 -8.18
CA ALA A 121 13.25 4.88 -8.81
C ALA A 121 12.57 6.25 -8.78
N GLU A 122 12.60 6.94 -7.64
CA GLU A 122 12.03 8.29 -7.51
C GLU A 122 12.76 9.33 -8.36
N GLN A 123 14.09 9.24 -8.47
CA GLN A 123 14.86 10.11 -9.37
C GLN A 123 14.50 9.87 -10.84
N LEU A 124 14.28 8.61 -11.24
CA LEU A 124 13.85 8.27 -12.59
C LEU A 124 12.42 8.77 -12.87
N GLU A 125 11.50 8.60 -11.92
CA GLU A 125 10.13 9.12 -12.01
C GLU A 125 10.12 10.64 -12.18
N ARG A 126 10.89 11.36 -11.36
CA ARG A 126 11.04 12.82 -11.48
C ARG A 126 11.57 13.25 -12.85
N ARG A 127 12.55 12.54 -13.40
CA ARG A 127 13.10 12.84 -14.75
C ARG A 127 12.08 12.61 -15.87
N LYS A 128 11.18 11.64 -15.72
CA LYS A 128 10.14 11.33 -16.72
C LYS A 128 8.98 12.32 -16.74
N GLN A 129 8.72 13.03 -15.64
CA GLN A 129 7.65 14.02 -15.54
C GLN A 129 8.00 15.40 -16.14
N VAL A 130 9.24 15.60 -16.59
CA VAL A 130 9.74 16.88 -17.12
C VAL A 130 9.68 16.92 -18.67
N PHE A 131 9.08 15.91 -19.30
CA PHE A 131 8.78 15.84 -20.73
C PHE A 131 7.29 15.62 -20.93
#